data_AF-A0A1V1T4F1-F1
#
_entry.id   AF-A0A1V1T4F1-F1
#
_cell.length_a   1.000
_cell.length_b   1.000
_cell.length_c   1.000
_cell.angle_alpha   90.00
_cell.angle_beta   90.00
_cell.angle_gamma   90.00
#
_symmetry.space_group_name_H-M   'P 1'
#
loop_
_entity.id
_entity.type
_entity.pdbx_description
1 polymer ?
#
loop_
_entity_poly.entity_id
_entity_poly.type
_entity_poly.pdbx_seq_one_letter_code
_entity_poly.pdbx_strand_id
1 'polypeptide(L)'
;MRELVNQMWTLGHFGGEKLAKYMRCLLKATLPMEHNISLNLIKEISTMVKQSASRKECFPSMELEWIAVTAFNHGVDLYGINEDELSKTWFSYALTIAHNHRDGGELETHLQEKYTKLTWDDI
;
A
#
# COMPACT_ATOMS: atom_id res chain seq x y z
N MET A 1 -4.37 -13.89 -7.03
CA MET A 1 -4.50 -12.93 -5.91
C MET A 1 -5.80 -12.15 -6.06
N ARG A 2 -5.94 -11.38 -7.16
CA ARG A 2 -7.18 -10.71 -7.58
C ARG A 2 -8.48 -11.48 -7.44
N GLU A 3 -8.53 -12.74 -7.86
CA GLU A 3 -9.75 -13.54 -7.73
C GLU A 3 -10.11 -13.85 -6.27
N LEU A 4 -9.12 -14.17 -5.42
CA LEU A 4 -9.36 -14.46 -4.01
C LEU A 4 -9.87 -13.22 -3.28
N VAL A 5 -9.23 -12.07 -3.51
CA VAL A 5 -9.59 -10.79 -2.90
C VAL A 5 -10.95 -10.31 -3.39
N ASN A 6 -11.23 -10.45 -4.69
CA ASN A 6 -12.56 -10.14 -5.22
C ASN A 6 -13.64 -11.05 -4.63
N GLN A 7 -13.38 -12.35 -4.49
CA GLN A 7 -14.31 -13.28 -3.84
C GLN A 7 -14.54 -12.92 -2.36
N MET A 8 -13.48 -12.53 -1.63
CA MET A 8 -13.62 -12.03 -0.26
C MET A 8 -14.43 -10.73 -0.20
N TRP A 9 -14.23 -9.81 -1.16
CA TRP A 9 -14.99 -8.57 -1.24
C TRP A 9 -16.47 -8.79 -1.62
N THR A 10 -16.77 -9.71 -2.54
CA THR A 10 -18.13 -9.95 -3.05
C THR A 10 -19.00 -10.84 -2.16
N LEU A 11 -18.41 -11.63 -1.26
CA LEU A 11 -19.14 -12.55 -0.39
C LEU A 11 -20.06 -11.87 0.66
N GLY A 12 -20.09 -10.53 0.75
CA GLY A 12 -21.01 -9.77 1.61
C GLY A 12 -20.88 -10.00 3.13
N HIS A 13 -20.11 -11.01 3.55
CA HIS A 13 -19.85 -11.40 4.94
C HIS A 13 -18.45 -10.97 5.42
N PHE A 14 -17.57 -10.59 4.51
CA PHE A 14 -16.24 -10.03 4.80
C PHE A 14 -16.35 -8.50 4.81
N GLY A 15 -16.83 -7.93 5.92
CA GLY A 15 -16.87 -6.47 6.07
C GLY A 15 -15.48 -5.84 5.90
N GLY A 16 -15.43 -4.56 5.50
CA GLY A 16 -14.18 -3.85 5.18
C GLY A 16 -13.11 -3.95 6.26
N GLU A 17 -13.49 -4.08 7.53
CA GLU A 17 -12.56 -4.31 8.64
C GLU A 17 -11.86 -5.67 8.60
N LYS A 18 -12.59 -6.77 8.33
CA LYS A 18 -12.00 -8.11 8.22
C LYS A 18 -11.08 -8.20 7.02
N LEU A 19 -11.49 -7.61 5.91
CA LEU A 19 -10.68 -7.60 4.71
C LEU A 19 -9.40 -6.79 4.93
N ALA A 20 -9.47 -5.62 5.55
CA ALA A 20 -8.30 -4.82 5.85
C ALA A 20 -7.31 -5.56 6.76
N LYS A 21 -7.79 -6.22 7.81
CA LYS A 21 -6.96 -7.09 8.67
C LYS A 21 -6.31 -8.23 7.88
N TYR A 22 -7.04 -8.85 6.96
CA TYR A 22 -6.51 -9.89 6.11
C TYR A 22 -5.42 -9.37 5.15
N MET A 23 -5.63 -8.21 4.51
CA MET A 23 -4.63 -7.57 3.66
C MET A 23 -3.36 -7.21 4.45
N ARG A 24 -3.51 -6.72 5.69
CA ARG A 24 -2.37 -6.50 6.60
C ARG A 24 -1.58 -7.79 6.84
N CYS A 25 -2.26 -8.87 7.18
CA CYS A 25 -1.61 -10.17 7.41
C CYS A 25 -0.90 -10.68 6.15
N LEU A 26 -1.55 -10.62 4.99
CA LEU A 26 -0.94 -11.01 3.72
C LEU A 26 0.28 -10.15 3.36
N LEU A 27 0.21 -8.84 3.57
CA LEU A 27 1.33 -7.95 3.28
C LEU A 27 2.52 -8.30 4.16
N LYS A 28 2.31 -8.47 5.48
CA LYS A 28 3.36 -8.93 6.39
C LYS A 28 3.97 -10.27 5.99
N ALA A 29 3.14 -11.21 5.55
CA ALA A 29 3.60 -12.55 5.16
C ALA A 29 4.39 -12.55 3.85
N THR A 30 4.07 -11.64 2.92
CA THR A 30 4.67 -11.60 1.58
C THR A 30 5.89 -10.71 1.48
N LEU A 31 6.05 -9.71 2.35
CA LEU A 31 7.22 -8.81 2.35
C LEU A 31 8.58 -9.54 2.41
N PRO A 32 8.77 -10.61 3.21
CA PRO A 32 10.04 -11.37 3.23
C PRO A 32 10.21 -12.35 2.06
N MET A 33 9.19 -12.50 1.21
CA MET A 33 9.23 -13.43 0.07
C MET A 33 9.84 -12.75 -1.17
N GLU A 34 9.81 -13.45 -2.31
CA GLU A 34 10.18 -12.84 -3.59
C GLU A 34 9.40 -11.55 -3.86
N HIS A 35 10.10 -10.53 -4.33
CA HIS A 35 9.57 -9.16 -4.54
C HIS A 35 8.30 -9.12 -5.40
N ASN A 36 8.16 -10.02 -6.38
CA ASN A 36 7.00 -10.09 -7.27
C ASN A 36 5.69 -10.38 -6.53
N ILE A 37 5.72 -11.18 -5.44
CA ILE A 37 4.52 -11.56 -4.70
C ILE A 37 3.98 -10.35 -3.93
N SER A 38 4.84 -9.70 -3.14
CA SER A 38 4.49 -8.51 -2.36
C SER A 38 4.13 -7.33 -3.26
N LEU A 39 4.83 -7.16 -4.39
CA LEU A 39 4.54 -6.12 -5.38
C LEU A 39 3.15 -6.29 -6.02
N ASN A 40 2.78 -7.52 -6.40
CA ASN A 40 1.46 -7.79 -6.94
C ASN A 40 0.36 -7.52 -5.90
N LEU A 41 0.62 -7.87 -4.64
CA LEU A 41 -0.31 -7.62 -3.54
C LEU A 41 -0.52 -6.12 -3.29
N ILE A 42 0.55 -5.33 -3.19
CA ILE A 42 0.41 -3.88 -2.91
C ILE A 42 -0.25 -3.14 -4.07
N LYS A 43 0.01 -3.55 -5.32
CA LYS A 43 -0.69 -3.05 -6.51
C LYS A 43 -2.20 -3.29 -6.42
N GLU A 44 -2.58 -4.48 -5.97
CA GLU A 44 -3.97 -4.87 -5.81
C GLU A 44 -4.65 -4.07 -4.70
N ILE A 45 -4.00 -3.96 -3.52
CA ILE A 45 -4.45 -3.10 -2.41
C ILE A 45 -4.66 -1.67 -2.90
N SER A 46 -3.67 -1.09 -3.58
CA SER A 46 -3.75 0.26 -4.12
C SER A 46 -4.95 0.45 -5.06
N THR A 47 -5.23 -0.54 -5.91
CA THR A 47 -6.40 -0.54 -6.82
C THR A 47 -7.71 -0.58 -6.05
N MET A 48 -7.82 -1.42 -5.03
CA MET A 48 -9.02 -1.52 -4.18
C MET A 48 -9.27 -0.22 -3.41
N VAL A 49 -8.21 0.36 -2.84
CA VAL A 49 -8.29 1.63 -2.11
C VAL A 49 -8.85 2.72 -3.02
N LYS A 50 -8.31 2.89 -4.23
CA LYS A 50 -8.85 3.83 -5.23
C LYS A 50 -10.32 3.57 -5.57
N GLN A 51 -10.72 2.32 -5.75
CA GLN A 51 -12.09 1.95 -6.12
C GLN A 51 -13.09 2.11 -4.96
N SER A 52 -12.61 2.01 -3.72
CA SER A 52 -13.40 2.20 -2.50
C SER A 52 -13.47 3.66 -2.06
N ALA A 53 -12.63 4.54 -2.61
CA ALA A 53 -12.55 5.96 -2.26
C ALA A 53 -13.85 6.76 -2.52
N SER A 54 -14.80 6.25 -3.30
CA SER A 54 -16.13 6.85 -3.50
C SER A 54 -17.26 6.08 -2.81
N ARG A 55 -16.95 4.98 -2.10
CA ARG A 55 -17.92 4.07 -1.49
C ARG A 55 -18.05 4.33 0.01
N LYS A 56 -19.18 3.87 0.57
CA LYS A 56 -19.49 3.94 2.01
C LYS A 56 -18.70 2.91 2.84
N GLU A 57 -18.29 1.81 2.19
CA GLU A 57 -17.43 0.76 2.77
C GLU A 57 -15.99 0.99 2.29
N CYS A 58 -15.25 1.81 3.04
CA CYS A 58 -13.83 2.05 2.82
C CYS A 58 -12.99 1.16 3.76
N PHE A 59 -11.70 1.02 3.44
CA PHE A 59 -10.74 0.52 4.42
C PHE A 59 -10.78 1.40 5.68
N PRO A 60 -10.68 0.81 6.89
CA PRO A 60 -10.51 1.59 8.12
C PRO A 60 -9.28 2.51 8.01
N SER A 61 -9.37 3.75 8.50
CA SER A 61 -8.28 4.74 8.38
C SER A 61 -6.97 4.20 8.97
N MET A 62 -7.00 3.62 10.18
CA MET A 62 -5.84 2.98 10.83
C MET A 62 -5.20 1.86 9.98
N GLU A 63 -5.97 1.18 9.14
CA GLU A 63 -5.44 0.15 8.25
C GLU A 63 -4.80 0.78 7.00
N LEU A 64 -5.41 1.82 6.43
CA LEU A 64 -4.81 2.58 5.31
C LEU A 64 -3.49 3.23 5.71
N GLU A 65 -3.45 3.88 6.87
CA GLU A 65 -2.23 4.48 7.43
C GLU A 65 -1.13 3.42 7.58
N TRP A 66 -1.46 2.29 8.22
CA TRP A 66 -0.51 1.20 8.41
C TRP A 66 0.03 0.65 7.09
N ILE A 67 -0.84 0.44 6.09
CA ILE A 67 -0.43 -0.06 4.78
C ILE A 67 0.47 0.96 4.08
N ALA A 68 0.10 2.25 4.07
CA ALA A 68 0.88 3.30 3.44
C ALA A 68 2.29 3.40 4.05
N VAL A 69 2.39 3.45 5.38
CA VAL A 69 3.68 3.51 6.09
C VAL A 69 4.50 2.25 5.85
N THR A 70 3.87 1.07 5.86
CA THR A 70 4.57 -0.20 5.60
C THR A 70 5.12 -0.25 4.17
N ALA A 71 4.33 0.15 3.18
CA ALA A 71 4.77 0.21 1.79
C ALA A 71 5.89 1.24 1.59
N PHE A 72 5.81 2.39 2.26
CA PHE A 72 6.85 3.41 2.22
C PHE A 72 8.17 2.90 2.81
N ASN A 73 8.12 2.29 3.99
CA ASN A 73 9.31 1.74 4.65
C ASN A 73 9.95 0.62 3.81
N HIS A 74 9.16 -0.23 3.17
CA HIS A 74 9.72 -1.22 2.27
C HIS A 74 10.36 -0.58 1.03
N GLY A 75 9.82 0.53 0.52
CA GLY A 75 10.49 1.36 -0.49
C GLY A 75 11.85 1.88 0.00
N VAL A 76 11.97 2.28 1.27
CA VAL A 76 13.25 2.67 1.90
C VAL A 76 14.21 1.49 2.02
N ASP A 77 13.74 0.30 2.40
CA ASP A 77 14.57 -0.90 2.47
C ASP A 77 15.18 -1.23 1.10
N LEU A 78 14.37 -1.15 0.04
CA LEU A 78 14.78 -1.38 -1.35
C LEU A 78 15.76 -0.30 -1.85
N TYR A 79 15.52 0.95 -1.48
CA TYR A 79 16.46 2.05 -1.75
C TYR A 79 17.83 1.76 -1.11
N GLY A 80 17.85 1.28 0.14
CA GLY A 80 19.08 0.94 0.87
C GLY A 80 19.91 -0.19 0.23
N ILE A 81 19.33 -0.96 -0.70
CA ILE A 81 20.02 -2.02 -1.44
C ILE A 81 20.18 -1.71 -2.94
N ASN A 82 19.96 -0.46 -3.36
CA ASN A 82 20.05 0.04 -4.75
C ASN A 82 19.07 -0.62 -5.73
N GLU A 83 17.91 -1.08 -5.25
CA GLU A 83 16.80 -1.55 -6.08
C GLU A 83 15.89 -0.38 -6.48
N ASP A 84 16.46 0.64 -7.12
CA ASP A 84 15.85 1.97 -7.29
C ASP A 84 14.49 1.96 -7.99
N GLU A 85 14.35 1.20 -9.08
CA GLU A 85 13.10 1.15 -9.84
C GLU A 85 11.98 0.48 -9.04
N LEU A 86 12.33 -0.56 -8.27
CA LEU A 86 11.39 -1.22 -7.38
C LEU A 86 11.03 -0.30 -6.20
N SER A 87 12.02 0.37 -5.63
CA SER A 87 11.84 1.36 -4.57
C SER A 87 10.88 2.48 -4.97
N LYS A 88 11.11 3.14 -6.12
CA LYS A 88 10.23 4.17 -6.69
C LYS A 88 8.80 3.66 -6.88
N THR A 89 8.66 2.41 -7.32
CA THR A 89 7.35 1.76 -7.50
C THR A 89 6.61 1.61 -6.16
N TRP A 90 7.31 1.18 -5.11
CA TRP A 90 6.72 1.07 -3.76
C TRP A 90 6.36 2.43 -3.16
N PHE A 91 7.19 3.46 -3.34
CA PHE A 91 6.85 4.83 -2.95
C PHE A 91 5.59 5.33 -3.65
N SER A 92 5.44 5.08 -4.96
CA SER A 92 4.25 5.46 -5.72
C SER A 92 2.97 4.82 -5.16
N TYR A 93 3.02 3.53 -4.80
CA TYR A 93 1.88 2.87 -4.15
C TYR A 93 1.60 3.40 -2.74
N ALA A 94 2.64 3.66 -1.94
CA ALA A 94 2.49 4.22 -0.61
C ALA A 94 1.80 5.59 -0.64
N LEU A 95 2.27 6.50 -1.50
CA LEU A 95 1.69 7.84 -1.69
C LEU A 95 0.24 7.76 -2.18
N THR A 96 -0.02 6.86 -3.12
CA THR A 96 -1.37 6.61 -3.60
C THR A 96 -2.32 6.18 -2.47
N ILE A 97 -1.86 5.32 -1.56
CA ILE A 97 -2.69 4.83 -0.45
C ILE A 97 -2.88 5.94 0.59
N ALA A 98 -1.82 6.71 0.89
CA ALA A 98 -1.88 7.87 1.77
C ALA A 98 -2.84 8.96 1.27
N HIS A 99 -2.83 9.24 -0.04
CA HIS A 99 -3.79 10.17 -0.66
C HIS A 99 -5.25 9.80 -0.37
N ASN A 100 -5.54 8.50 -0.27
CA ASN A 100 -6.88 7.98 -0.02
C ASN A 100 -7.18 7.77 1.49
N HIS A 101 -6.28 8.15 2.41
CA HIS A 101 -6.46 8.02 3.86
C HIS A 101 -7.53 8.99 4.43
N ARG A 102 -7.76 10.13 3.77
CA ARG A 102 -8.75 11.17 4.13
C ARG A 102 -8.52 11.85 5.49
N ASP A 103 -7.26 12.03 5.88
CA ASP A 103 -6.82 12.80 7.05
C ASP A 103 -6.55 14.29 6.73
N GLY A 104 -7.18 14.81 5.67
CA GLY A 104 -6.86 16.16 5.18
C GLY A 104 -5.55 16.23 4.37
N GLY A 105 -4.91 15.10 4.08
CA GLY A 105 -3.67 15.02 3.29
C GLY A 105 -2.40 15.05 4.14
N GLU A 106 -2.52 14.95 5.46
CA GLU A 106 -1.38 15.01 6.39
C GLU A 106 -0.39 13.86 6.14
N LEU A 107 -0.87 12.61 6.05
CA LEU A 107 -0.01 11.46 5.80
C LEU A 107 0.67 11.53 4.43
N GLU A 108 -0.07 11.91 3.38
CA GLU A 108 0.50 12.03 2.04
C GLU A 108 1.61 13.09 2.01
N THR A 109 1.36 14.27 2.57
CA THR A 109 2.34 15.36 2.65
C THR A 109 3.59 14.90 3.40
N HIS A 110 3.41 14.24 4.55
CA HIS A 110 4.54 13.74 5.33
C HIS A 110 5.41 12.75 4.55
N LEU A 111 4.79 11.79 3.86
CA LEU A 111 5.52 10.82 3.06
C LEU A 111 6.19 11.45 1.83
N GLN A 112 5.55 12.41 1.16
CA GLN A 112 6.15 13.17 0.06
C GLN A 112 7.39 13.94 0.50
N GLU A 113 7.33 14.66 1.64
CA GLU A 113 8.48 15.37 2.19
C GLU A 113 9.67 14.44 2.46
N LYS A 114 9.42 13.22 2.93
CA LYS A 114 10.47 12.21 3.13
C LYS A 114 11.02 11.71 1.79
N TYR A 115 10.15 11.40 0.83
CA TYR A 115 10.55 10.94 -0.50
C TYR A 115 11.44 11.96 -1.24
N THR A 116 11.11 13.26 -1.16
CA THR A 116 11.90 14.33 -1.82
C THR A 116 13.32 14.50 -1.28
N LYS A 117 13.65 13.90 -0.14
CA LYS A 117 15.00 13.94 0.46
C LYS A 117 15.89 12.81 -0.03
N LEU A 118 15.34 11.84 -0.76
CA LEU A 118 16.11 10.75 -1.35
C LEU A 118 16.85 11.24 -2.59
N THR A 119 18.10 10.82 -2.72
CA THR A 119 18.93 11.07 -3.91
C THR A 119 18.95 9.80 -4.75
N TRP A 120 18.65 9.93 -6.03
CA TRP A 120 18.69 8.83 -6.97
C TRP A 120 19.97 8.98 -7.79
N ASP A 121 20.73 7.91 -7.94
CA ASP A 121 21.90 7.93 -8.79
C ASP A 121 21.41 7.99 -10.24
N ASP A 122 21.50 9.17 -10.86
CA ASP A 122 21.24 9.33 -12.29
C ASP A 122 22.37 8.60 -13.06
N ILE A 123 22.01 7.57 -13.83
CA ILE A 123 22.91 6.80 -14.70
C ILE A 123 23.49 7.68 -15.80
#